data_AF-A0A392VM75-F1
#
_entry.id   AF-A0A392VM75-F1
#
_cell.length_a   1.000
_cell.length_b   1.000
_cell.length_c   1.000
_cell.angle_alpha   90.00
_cell.angle_beta   90.00
_cell.angle_gamma   90.00
#
_symmetry.space_group_name_H-M   'P 1'
#
loop_
_entity.id
_entity.type
_entity.pdbx_description
1 polymer ?
#
loop_
_entity_poly.entity_id
_entity_poly.type
_entity_poly.pdbx_seq_one_letter_code
_entity_poly.pdbx_strand_id
1 'polypeptide(L)' 'MAVNNEIGVVQPMEEIGKICKEFNVPFHTDAAQALGKIVVDVDKWN' A
#
# COMPACT_ATOMS: atom_id res chain seq x y z
N MET A 1 -2.57 4.85 3.77
CA MET A 1 -3.80 4.05 3.62
C MET A 1 -3.85 3.55 2.18
N ALA A 2 -3.91 2.25 1.95
CA ALA A 2 -3.84 1.64 0.62
C ALA A 2 -5.05 2.00 -0.26
N VAL A 3 -6.22 2.16 0.34
CA VAL A 3 -7.44 2.66 -0.31
C VAL A 3 -8.06 3.69 0.60
N ASN A 4 -8.26 4.93 0.11
CA ASN A 4 -8.90 5.98 0.89
C ASN A 4 -10.36 5.62 1.22
N ASN A 5 -10.79 5.87 2.47
CA ASN A 5 -12.09 5.46 2.98
C ASN A 5 -13.26 6.38 2.59
N GLU A 6 -13.01 7.61 2.14
CA GLU A 6 -14.04 8.54 1.68
C GLU A 6 -14.31 8.46 0.17
N ILE A 7 -13.25 8.47 -0.63
CA ILE A 7 -13.33 8.60 -2.09
C ILE A 7 -12.88 7.34 -2.84
N GLY A 8 -12.41 6.31 -2.13
CA GLY A 8 -12.07 5.01 -2.71
C GLY A 8 -10.81 5.02 -3.59
N VAL A 9 -10.02 6.10 -3.59
CA VAL A 9 -8.78 6.18 -4.37
C VAL A 9 -7.79 5.13 -3.88
N VAL A 10 -7.31 4.32 -4.82
CA VAL A 10 -6.26 3.31 -4.60
C VAL A 10 -4.89 3.95 -4.77
N GLN A 11 -3.98 3.71 -3.84
CA GLN A 11 -2.63 4.26 -3.87
C GLN A 11 -1.63 3.34 -4.60
N PRO A 12 -0.58 3.89 -5.22
CA PRO A 12 0.46 3.13 -5.93
C PRO A 12 1.44 2.47 -4.96
N MET A 13 1.03 1.34 -4.38
CA MET A 13 1.73 0.72 -3.25
C MET A 13 3.12 0.17 -3.60
N GLU A 14 3.30 -0.42 -4.78
CA GLU A 14 4.57 -1.00 -5.23
C GLU A 14 5.63 0.09 -5.45
N GLU A 15 5.24 1.23 -6.03
CA GLU A 15 6.13 2.37 -6.23
C GLU A 15 6.55 2.99 -4.88
N ILE A 16 5.62 3.12 -3.94
CA ILE A 16 5.91 3.66 -2.61
C ILE A 16 6.87 2.71 -1.86
N GLY A 17 6.62 1.40 -1.88
CA GLY A 17 7.48 0.41 -1.24
C GLY A 17 8.89 0.40 -1.83
N LYS A 18 9.01 0.49 -3.16
CA LYS A 18 10.30 0.61 -3.84
C LYS A 18 11.11 1.82 -3.37
N ILE A 19 10.46 2.97 -3.22
CA ILE A 19 11.10 4.18 -2.68
C ILE A 19 11.53 3.94 -1.22
N CYS A 20 10.66 3.36 -0.39
CA CYS A 20 11.01 3.05 1.00
C CYS A 20 12.24 2.13 1.11
N LYS A 21 12.31 1.09 0.26
CA LYS A 21 13.46 0.19 0.17
C LYS A 21 14.74 0.90 -0.26
N GLU A 22 14.66 1.79 -1.25
CA GLU A 22 15.83 2.55 -1.73
C GLU A 22 16.52 3.33 -0.60
N PHE A 23 15.73 3.90 0.31
CA PHE A 23 16.24 4.66 1.46
C PHE A 23 16.37 3.83 2.74
N ASN A 24 16.19 2.50 2.67
CA ASN A 24 16.23 1.60 3.81
C ASN A 24 15.32 2.03 4.99
N VAL A 25 14.11 2.49 4.66
CA VAL A 25 13.10 2.89 5.65
C VAL A 25 11.98 1.86 5.74
N PRO A 26 11.47 1.55 6.95
CA PRO A 26 10.32 0.66 7.11
C PRO A 26 9.08 1.19 6.40
N PHE A 27 8.37 0.32 5.68
CA PHE A 27 7.14 0.64 4.98
C PHE A 27 5.92 0.13 5.76
N HIS A 28 4.98 1.04 6.04
CA HIS A 28 3.71 0.73 6.69
C HIS A 28 2.54 1.33 5.90
N THR A 29 1.42 0.61 5.86
CA THR A 29 0.16 1.12 5.30
C THR A 29 -1.05 0.56 6.05
N ASP A 30 -2.08 1.39 6.21
CA ASP A 30 -3.41 0.94 6.60
C ASP A 30 -4.14 0.32 5.40
N ALA A 31 -4.48 -0.96 5.50
CA ALA A 31 -5.16 -1.73 4.46
C ALA A 31 -6.64 -2.03 4.78
N ALA A 32 -7.26 -1.37 5.77
CA ALA A 32 -8.61 -1.67 6.24
C ALA A 32 -9.68 -1.60 5.13
N GLN A 33 -9.55 -0.67 4.18
CA GLN A 33 -10.46 -0.57 3.02
C GLN A 33 -10.00 -1.37 1.80
N ALA A 34 -8.81 -1.96 1.83
CA ALA A 34 -8.25 -2.74 0.72
C ALA A 34 -8.52 -4.24 0.89
N LEU A 35 -8.24 -4.77 2.10
CA LEU A 35 -8.35 -6.20 2.40
C LEU A 35 -9.76 -6.74 2.11
N GLY A 36 -9.83 -7.82 1.33
CA GLY A 36 -11.08 -8.46 0.94
C GLY A 36 -11.89 -7.72 -0.13
N LYS A 37 -11.44 -6.54 -0.59
CA LYS A 37 -12.11 -5.76 -1.65
C LYS A 37 -11.28 -5.67 -2.93
N ILE A 38 -9.96 -5.56 -2.79
CA ILE A 38 -9.00 -5.62 -3.89
C ILE A 38 -7.93 -6.66 -3.59
N VAL A 39 -7.15 -7.03 -4.62
CA VAL A 39 -5.98 -7.89 -4.42
C VAL A 39 -4.96 -7.15 -3.57
N VAL A 40 -4.53 -7.80 -2.49
CA VAL A 40 -3.49 -7.30 -1.59
C VAL A 40 -2.36 -8.33 -1.60
N ASP A 41 -1.17 -7.89 -2.00
CA ASP A 41 0.04 -8.71 -2.06
C ASP A 41 1.16 -7.96 -1.36
N VAL A 42 1.39 -8.30 -0.09
CA VAL A 42 2.33 -7.57 0.78
C VAL A 42 3.78 -7.78 0.34
N ASP A 43 4.10 -8.88 -0.32
CA ASP A 43 5.45 -9.15 -0.81
C ASP A 43 5.75 -8.36 -2.09
N LYS A 44 4.74 -8.07 -2.91
CA LYS A 44 4.89 -7.15 -4.05
C LYS A 44 4.96 -5.69 -3.62
N TRP A 45 4.22 -5.32 -2.58
CA TRP A 45 4.19 -3.94 -2.09
C TRP A 45 5.44 -3.58 -1.29
N ASN A 46 6.03 -4.54 -0.58
CA ASN A 46 7.28 -4.33 0.14
C ASN A 46 8.42 -4.18 -0.85
#